data_AF-A0A946KXB9-F1
#
_entry.id   AF-A0A946KXB9-F1
#
_cell.length_a   1.000
_cell.length_b   1.000
_cell.length_c   1.000
_cell.angle_alpha   90.00
_cell.angle_beta   90.00
_cell.angle_gamma   90.00
#
_symmetry.space_group_name_H-M   'P 1'
#
loop_
_entity.id
_entity.type
_entity.pdbx_description
1 polymer ?
#
loop_
_entity_poly.entity_id
_entity_poly.type
_entity_poly.pdbx_seq_one_letter_code
_entity_poly.pdbx_strand_id
1 'polypeptide(L)'
;MSEGMENEEVAISQLKTTETTIYVLSQKDHINTIKQVMENYDMAVLRSNLDAYSEILLSGIDVQLQEIALKNATIYASMKINKFKEENDQIRGIYLNGYLFNNPSKRESIEKILTNTDVNTLVIDVKTDNGHILFDTEIDEVIYLNNERVKFTNNDLQELREIKDIYLVGRLVVFQDPLF
;
A
#
# COMPACT_ATOMS: atom_id res chain seq x y z
N MET A 1 -43.15 35.31 33.82
CA MET A 1 -42.89 36.13 35.02
C MET A 1 -41.61 35.62 35.62
N SER A 2 -40.66 36.54 35.84
CA SER A 2 -39.30 36.29 36.29
C SER A 2 -39.25 35.92 37.76
N GLU A 3 -38.44 34.92 38.12
CA GLU A 3 -37.87 34.81 39.47
C GLU A 3 -36.36 35.03 39.34
N GLY A 4 -35.93 36.22 39.77
CA GLY A 4 -34.52 36.51 40.03
C GLY A 4 -34.24 36.19 41.50
N MET A 5 -33.26 35.32 41.74
CA MET A 5 -32.73 35.08 43.07
C MET A 5 -31.51 35.98 43.31
N GLU A 6 -31.51 36.54 44.51
CA GLU A 6 -30.63 37.57 45.05
C GLU A 6 -29.14 37.15 45.08
N ASN A 7 -28.29 38.15 44.83
CA ASN A 7 -26.85 38.08 45.02
C ASN A 7 -26.53 38.22 46.51
N GLU A 8 -25.91 37.19 47.10
CA GLU A 8 -25.35 37.27 48.44
C GLU A 8 -23.87 37.70 48.34
N GLU A 9 -23.60 38.91 48.82
CA GLU A 9 -22.30 39.58 48.77
C GLU A 9 -21.41 39.07 49.92
N VAL A 10 -20.43 38.19 49.61
CA VAL A 10 -19.43 37.77 50.60
C VAL A 10 -18.31 38.81 50.65
N ALA A 11 -18.29 39.56 51.75
CA ALA A 11 -17.28 40.56 52.07
C ALA A 11 -15.86 39.97 52.14
N ILE A 12 -14.97 40.45 51.28
CA ILE A 12 -13.53 40.21 51.41
C ILE A 12 -12.90 41.46 52.05
N SER A 13 -12.30 41.25 53.23
CA SER A 13 -11.60 42.27 54.01
C SER A 13 -10.55 43.02 53.19
N GLN A 14 -10.55 44.34 53.26
CA GLN A 14 -9.60 45.20 52.55
C GLN A 14 -8.17 45.01 53.08
N LEU A 15 -7.37 44.24 52.35
CA LEU A 15 -5.91 44.28 52.47
C LEU A 15 -5.40 45.47 51.65
N LYS A 16 -4.83 46.49 52.32
CA LYS A 16 -4.08 47.56 51.66
C LYS A 16 -2.79 47.00 51.09
N THR A 17 -2.81 46.65 49.81
CA THR A 17 -1.60 46.46 49.01
C THR A 17 -1.29 47.76 48.28
N THR A 18 -0.01 48.05 48.06
CA THR A 18 0.41 49.08 47.09
C THR A 18 -0.26 48.76 45.77
N GLU A 19 -1.02 49.71 45.21
CA GLU A 19 -1.84 49.56 44.00
C GLU A 19 -1.00 49.05 42.82
N THR A 20 -0.79 47.73 42.78
CA THR A 20 -0.30 47.03 41.60
C THR A 20 -1.56 46.65 40.86
N THR A 21 -1.98 47.52 39.96
CA THR A 21 -3.07 47.21 39.04
C THR A 21 -2.65 46.03 38.18
N ILE A 22 -3.16 44.84 38.48
CA ILE A 22 -3.02 43.68 37.59
C ILE A 22 -4.02 43.88 36.47
N TYR A 23 -3.55 44.30 35.30
CA TYR A 23 -4.37 44.38 34.10
C TYR A 23 -4.64 42.97 33.57
N VAL A 24 -5.81 42.43 33.90
CA VAL A 24 -6.31 41.21 33.27
C VAL A 24 -6.98 41.64 31.96
N LEU A 25 -6.36 41.28 30.84
CA LEU A 25 -6.89 41.58 29.51
C LEU A 25 -8.28 40.95 29.36
N SER A 26 -9.23 41.74 28.85
CA SER A 26 -10.55 41.21 28.52
C SER A 26 -10.47 40.37 27.23
N GLN A 27 -11.45 39.49 27.00
CA GLN A 27 -11.56 38.78 25.71
C GLN A 27 -11.58 39.73 24.51
N LYS A 28 -12.16 40.93 24.68
CA LYS A 28 -12.21 41.97 23.64
C LYS A 28 -10.82 42.54 23.34
N ASP A 29 -9.99 42.75 24.36
CA ASP A 29 -8.62 43.24 24.19
C ASP A 29 -7.73 42.19 23.51
N HIS A 30 -7.95 40.92 23.83
CA HIS A 30 -7.31 39.81 23.12
C HIS A 30 -7.71 39.76 21.64
N ILE A 31 -9.00 39.90 21.33
CA ILE A 31 -9.49 39.92 19.94
C ILE A 31 -8.90 41.10 19.15
N ASN A 32 -8.80 42.28 19.76
CA ASN A 32 -8.22 43.45 19.11
C ASN A 32 -6.72 43.25 18.81
N THR A 33 -5.98 42.69 19.77
CA THR A 33 -4.57 42.33 19.58
C THR A 33 -4.40 41.34 18.42
N ILE A 34 -5.25 40.31 18.36
CA ILE A 34 -5.22 39.32 17.27
C ILE A 34 -5.47 40.00 15.92
N LYS A 35 -6.48 40.88 15.82
CA LYS A 35 -6.77 41.61 14.57
C LYS A 35 -5.58 42.44 14.11
N GLN A 36 -4.95 43.18 15.02
CA GLN A 36 -3.80 44.02 14.70
C GLN A 36 -2.59 43.20 14.22
N VAL A 37 -2.38 42.00 14.78
CA VAL A 37 -1.35 41.08 14.32
C VAL A 37 -1.69 40.52 12.94
N MET A 38 -2.95 40.14 12.71
CA MET A 38 -3.40 39.59 11.43
C MET A 38 -3.38 40.62 10.28
N GLU A 39 -3.68 41.89 10.55
CA GLU A 39 -3.64 42.96 9.54
C GLU A 39 -2.23 43.19 8.97
N ASN A 40 -1.20 42.91 9.75
CA ASN A 40 0.20 43.07 9.33
C ASN A 40 0.82 41.78 8.77
N TYR A 41 0.07 40.68 8.74
CA TYR A 41 0.57 39.38 8.33
C TYR A 41 0.21 39.09 6.87
N ASP A 42 1.19 38.62 6.08
CA ASP A 42 0.93 38.19 4.70
C ASP A 42 0.18 36.85 4.70
N MET A 43 -1.13 36.95 4.47
CA MET A 43 -2.01 35.79 4.41
C MET A 43 -1.71 34.86 3.24
N ALA A 44 -1.07 35.33 2.16
CA ALA A 44 -0.65 34.47 1.06
C ALA A 44 0.52 33.57 1.50
N VAL A 45 1.48 34.12 2.24
CA VAL A 45 2.61 33.37 2.81
C VAL A 45 2.14 32.35 3.85
N LEU A 46 1.16 32.71 4.70
CA LEU A 46 0.57 31.77 5.65
C LEU A 46 -0.05 30.56 4.93
N ARG A 47 -0.83 30.82 3.87
CA ARG A 47 -1.48 29.79 3.06
C ARG A 47 -0.45 28.91 2.38
N SER A 48 0.55 29.49 1.70
CA SER A 48 1.58 28.70 1.02
C SER A 48 2.38 27.80 1.97
N ASN A 49 2.67 28.29 3.18
CA ASN A 49 3.35 27.48 4.19
C ASN A 49 2.46 26.34 4.66
N LEU A 50 1.18 26.61 4.94
CA LEU A 50 0.22 25.58 5.35
C LEU A 50 0.05 24.52 4.26
N ASP A 51 -0.04 24.93 2.99
CA ASP A 51 -0.12 24.04 1.84
C ASP A 51 1.12 23.14 1.77
N ALA A 52 2.33 23.72 1.85
CA ALA A 52 3.58 22.96 1.85
C ALA A 52 3.67 21.96 3.02
N TYR A 53 3.28 22.35 4.24
CA TYR A 53 3.22 21.43 5.38
C TYR A 53 2.22 20.29 5.14
N SER A 54 1.07 20.60 4.55
CA SER A 54 0.04 19.61 4.24
C SER A 54 0.53 18.59 3.20
N GLU A 55 1.19 19.04 2.14
CA GLU A 55 1.76 18.16 1.10
C GLU A 55 2.84 17.24 1.67
N ILE A 56 3.75 17.77 2.50
CA ILE A 56 4.78 16.96 3.15
C ILE A 56 4.14 15.90 4.04
N LEU A 57 3.15 16.28 4.85
CA LEU A 57 2.45 15.34 5.73
C LEU A 57 1.74 14.25 4.92
N LEU A 58 1.00 14.63 3.87
CA LEU A 58 0.30 13.68 3.00
C LEU A 58 1.28 12.72 2.32
N SER A 59 2.38 13.22 1.76
CA SER A 59 3.40 12.37 1.15
C SER A 59 4.03 11.39 2.14
N GLY A 60 4.26 11.81 3.39
CA GLY A 60 4.76 10.94 4.45
C GLY A 60 3.77 9.84 4.81
N ILE A 61 2.47 10.16 4.86
CA ILE A 61 1.40 9.19 5.08
C ILE A 61 1.33 8.20 3.90
N ASP A 62 1.40 8.67 2.66
CA ASP A 62 1.35 7.83 1.47
C ASP A 62 2.50 6.81 1.42
N VAL A 63 3.72 7.24 1.74
CA VAL A 63 4.89 6.34 1.85
C VAL A 63 4.65 5.27 2.92
N GLN A 64 4.13 5.64 4.09
CA GLN A 64 3.84 4.69 5.16
C GLN A 64 2.74 3.70 4.75
N LEU A 65 1.69 4.16 4.07
CA LEU A 65 0.62 3.31 3.57
C LEU A 65 1.15 2.31 2.54
N GLN A 66 2.02 2.73 1.63
CA GLN A 66 2.67 1.85 0.65
C GLN A 66 3.53 0.78 1.34
N GLU A 67 4.34 1.16 2.34
CA GLU A 67 5.12 0.19 3.10
C GLU A 67 4.24 -0.83 3.84
N ILE A 68 3.16 -0.36 4.48
CA ILE A 68 2.22 -1.22 5.19
C ILE A 68 1.55 -2.19 4.20
N ALA A 69 1.12 -1.70 3.04
CA ALA A 69 0.53 -2.53 1.99
C ALA A 69 1.52 -3.63 1.53
N LEU A 70 2.78 -3.27 1.29
CA LEU A 70 3.82 -4.24 0.89
C LEU A 70 4.10 -5.28 1.98
N LYS A 71 4.20 -4.85 3.24
CA LYS A 71 4.39 -5.74 4.40
C LYS A 71 3.21 -6.71 4.53
N ASN A 72 1.97 -6.22 4.43
CA ASN A 72 0.76 -7.04 4.50
C ASN A 72 0.70 -8.04 3.35
N ALA A 73 1.02 -7.64 2.11
CA ALA A 73 1.08 -8.54 0.96
C ALA A 73 2.11 -9.66 1.16
N THR A 74 3.29 -9.33 1.70
CA THR A 74 4.35 -10.29 2.01
C THR A 74 3.94 -11.28 3.10
N ILE A 75 3.29 -10.79 4.16
CA ILE A 75 2.75 -11.62 5.24
C ILE A 75 1.70 -12.58 4.68
N TYR A 76 0.75 -12.08 3.90
CA TYR A 76 -0.30 -12.89 3.28
C TYR A 76 0.28 -13.99 2.37
N ALA A 77 1.25 -13.63 1.51
CA ALA A 77 1.92 -14.60 0.65
C ALA A 77 2.65 -15.69 1.47
N SER A 78 3.35 -15.29 2.54
CA SER A 78 4.05 -16.19 3.45
C SER A 78 3.09 -17.13 4.20
N MET A 79 1.96 -16.62 4.66
CA MET A 79 0.91 -17.43 5.29
C MET A 79 0.32 -18.45 4.30
N LYS A 80 0.06 -18.03 3.05
CA LYS A 80 -0.50 -18.90 2.02
C LYS A 80 0.45 -20.05 1.66
N ILE A 81 1.74 -19.77 1.47
CA ILE A 81 2.72 -20.83 1.16
C ILE A 81 2.97 -21.75 2.37
N ASN A 82 3.00 -21.22 3.59
CA ASN A 82 3.16 -22.04 4.80
C ASN A 82 1.97 -22.97 4.99
N LYS A 83 0.73 -22.46 4.86
CA LYS A 83 -0.48 -23.29 4.89
C LYS A 83 -0.43 -24.39 3.84
N PHE A 84 -0.11 -24.04 2.59
CA PHE A 84 -0.01 -25.02 1.51
C PHE A 84 1.05 -26.09 1.79
N LYS A 85 2.19 -25.69 2.37
CA LYS A 85 3.26 -26.62 2.79
C LYS A 85 2.80 -27.55 3.90
N GLU A 86 2.07 -27.05 4.90
CA GLU A 86 1.51 -27.85 6.00
C GLU A 86 0.50 -28.89 5.49
N GLU A 87 -0.34 -28.51 4.53
CA GLU A 87 -1.34 -29.40 3.91
C GLU A 87 -0.71 -30.47 2.99
N ASN A 88 0.53 -30.26 2.51
CA ASN A 88 1.19 -31.12 1.52
C ASN A 88 2.51 -31.77 2.01
N ASP A 89 2.83 -31.65 3.30
CA ASP A 89 4.11 -31.98 3.98
C ASP A 89 5.35 -31.22 3.49
N GLN A 90 5.52 -31.09 2.18
CA GLN A 90 6.62 -30.38 1.54
C GLN A 90 6.26 -29.83 0.16
N ILE A 91 6.98 -28.80 -0.25
CA ILE A 91 6.87 -28.19 -1.58
C ILE A 91 7.72 -28.97 -2.56
N ARG A 92 7.12 -29.49 -3.63
CA ARG A 92 7.79 -30.21 -4.72
C ARG A 92 7.49 -29.49 -6.03
N GLY A 93 8.42 -28.64 -6.44
CA GLY A 93 8.29 -27.77 -7.60
C GLY A 93 8.95 -28.32 -8.86
N ILE A 94 8.30 -28.12 -10.00
CA ILE A 94 8.93 -28.27 -11.33
C ILE A 94 8.94 -26.94 -12.05
N TYR A 95 10.00 -26.69 -12.83
CA TYR A 95 10.10 -25.53 -13.71
C TYR A 95 9.56 -25.86 -15.10
N LEU A 96 8.74 -24.96 -15.62
CA LEU A 96 8.23 -24.99 -16.98
C LEU A 96 8.71 -23.74 -17.72
N ASN A 97 9.48 -23.97 -18.78
CA ASN A 97 9.80 -22.92 -19.74
C ASN A 97 8.50 -22.45 -20.40
N GLY A 98 8.17 -21.17 -20.23
CA GLY A 98 6.88 -20.65 -20.69
C GLY A 98 6.68 -20.71 -22.21
N TYR A 99 7.73 -20.73 -23.03
CA TYR A 99 7.60 -20.96 -24.48
C TYR A 99 7.05 -22.33 -24.84
N LEU A 100 7.23 -23.30 -23.94
CA LEU A 100 6.78 -24.68 -24.13
C LEU A 100 5.38 -24.93 -23.56
N PHE A 101 4.76 -23.93 -22.94
CA PHE A 101 3.49 -24.09 -22.24
C PHE A 101 2.38 -24.64 -23.17
N ASN A 102 2.24 -24.06 -24.37
CA ASN A 102 1.25 -24.48 -25.37
C ASN A 102 1.71 -25.65 -26.26
N ASN A 103 2.88 -26.24 -26.00
CA ASN A 103 3.30 -27.42 -26.76
C ASN A 103 2.50 -28.65 -26.28
N PRO A 104 1.72 -29.34 -27.13
CA PRO A 104 0.84 -30.42 -26.69
C PRO A 104 1.57 -31.57 -25.99
N SER A 105 2.76 -31.95 -26.48
CA SER A 105 3.56 -33.02 -25.86
C SER A 105 4.08 -32.61 -24.48
N LYS A 106 4.41 -31.32 -24.29
CA LYS A 106 4.85 -30.80 -22.99
C LYS A 106 3.68 -30.65 -22.03
N ARG A 107 2.51 -30.22 -22.51
CA ARG A 107 1.25 -30.21 -21.74
C ARG A 107 0.95 -31.60 -21.19
N GLU A 108 0.91 -32.61 -22.05
CA GLU A 108 0.68 -34.01 -21.63
C GLU A 108 1.73 -34.50 -20.62
N SER A 109 2.99 -34.09 -20.80
CA SER A 109 4.07 -34.42 -19.85
C SER A 109 3.82 -33.82 -18.46
N ILE A 110 3.36 -32.56 -18.40
CA ILE A 110 3.02 -31.88 -17.13
C ILE A 110 1.85 -32.59 -16.47
N GLU A 111 0.78 -32.88 -17.21
CA GLU A 111 -0.40 -33.58 -16.68
C GLU A 111 -0.04 -34.95 -16.10
N LYS A 112 0.85 -35.69 -16.79
CA LYS A 112 1.39 -36.96 -16.28
C LYS A 112 2.22 -36.78 -15.01
N ILE A 113 3.02 -35.72 -14.90
CA ILE A 113 3.78 -35.43 -13.69
C ILE A 113 2.82 -35.10 -12.53
N LEU A 114 1.82 -34.25 -12.77
CA LEU A 114 0.85 -33.87 -11.74
C LEU A 114 0.04 -35.08 -11.24
N THR A 115 -0.36 -35.96 -12.16
CA THR A 115 -1.17 -37.15 -11.83
C THR A 115 -0.35 -38.26 -11.16
N ASN A 116 0.88 -38.51 -11.61
CA ASN A 116 1.63 -39.72 -11.23
C ASN A 116 2.73 -39.46 -10.19
N THR A 117 2.90 -38.23 -9.71
CA THR A 117 3.95 -37.88 -8.75
C THR A 117 3.43 -36.96 -7.65
N ASP A 118 4.24 -36.76 -6.61
CA ASP A 118 3.92 -35.85 -5.51
C ASP A 118 4.22 -34.37 -5.82
N VAL A 119 4.58 -34.04 -7.07
CA VAL A 119 4.73 -32.65 -7.51
C VAL A 119 3.44 -31.89 -7.23
N ASN A 120 3.58 -30.72 -6.61
CA ASN A 120 2.46 -29.88 -6.15
C ASN A 120 2.71 -28.39 -6.42
N THR A 121 3.81 -28.04 -7.09
CA THR A 121 4.16 -26.66 -7.39
C THR A 121 4.67 -26.54 -8.81
N LEU A 122 4.23 -25.50 -9.51
CA LEU A 122 4.67 -25.19 -10.86
C LEU A 122 5.34 -23.81 -10.86
N VAL A 123 6.57 -23.75 -11.34
CA VAL A 123 7.30 -22.52 -11.58
C VAL A 123 7.17 -22.16 -13.05
N ILE A 124 6.53 -21.03 -13.37
CA ILE A 124 6.28 -20.56 -14.73
C ILE A 124 6.92 -19.20 -14.96
N ASP A 125 7.42 -18.97 -16.17
CA ASP A 125 7.98 -17.67 -16.56
C ASP A 125 6.89 -16.61 -16.70
N VAL A 126 6.98 -15.56 -15.88
CA VAL A 126 6.21 -14.31 -16.01
C VAL A 126 6.96 -13.37 -16.95
N LYS A 127 8.26 -13.18 -16.71
CA LYS A 127 9.22 -12.55 -17.63
C LYS A 127 10.41 -13.45 -17.85
N THR A 128 10.73 -13.68 -19.13
CA THR A 128 11.88 -14.50 -19.56
C THR A 128 13.19 -13.71 -19.49
N ASP A 129 14.30 -14.44 -19.63
CA ASP A 129 15.66 -13.89 -19.80
C ASP A 129 15.90 -13.23 -21.16
N ASN A 130 14.94 -13.35 -22.08
CA ASN A 130 14.90 -12.59 -23.33
C ASN A 130 14.05 -11.31 -23.20
N GLY A 131 13.61 -10.96 -21.99
CA GLY A 131 12.81 -9.77 -21.73
C GLY A 131 11.33 -9.89 -22.06
N HIS A 132 10.87 -11.06 -22.53
CA HIS A 132 9.47 -11.22 -22.95
C HIS A 132 8.52 -11.54 -21.79
N ILE A 133 7.34 -10.92 -21.80
CA ILE A 133 6.20 -11.24 -20.93
C ILE A 133 5.33 -12.30 -21.60
N LEU A 134 4.98 -13.37 -20.89
CA LEU A 134 4.35 -14.56 -21.50
C LEU A 134 2.84 -14.71 -21.26
N PHE A 135 2.20 -13.69 -20.71
CA PHE A 135 0.76 -13.61 -20.52
C PHE A 135 0.26 -12.25 -21.01
N ASP A 136 -1.02 -12.15 -21.28
CA ASP A 136 -1.69 -10.91 -21.70
C ASP A 136 -1.65 -9.88 -20.57
N THR A 137 -1.16 -8.66 -20.85
CA THR A 137 -1.01 -7.62 -19.84
C THR A 137 -1.23 -6.21 -20.36
N GLU A 138 -1.84 -5.37 -19.52
CA GLU A 138 -2.11 -3.95 -19.81
C GLU A 138 -1.04 -3.02 -19.20
N ILE A 139 0.15 -3.54 -18.89
CA ILE A 139 1.24 -2.74 -18.32
C ILE A 139 1.82 -1.83 -19.42
N ASP A 140 1.78 -0.51 -19.19
CA ASP A 140 2.21 0.52 -20.15
C ASP A 140 3.64 0.28 -20.65
N GLU A 141 4.56 -0.11 -19.78
CA GLU A 141 5.95 -0.39 -20.15
C GLU A 141 6.07 -1.60 -21.10
N VAL A 142 5.22 -2.60 -20.93
CA VAL A 142 5.19 -3.80 -21.80
C VAL A 142 4.65 -3.43 -23.18
N ILE A 143 3.61 -2.60 -23.22
CA ILE A 143 3.03 -2.06 -24.45
C ILE A 143 4.05 -1.20 -25.18
N TYR A 144 4.73 -0.30 -24.46
CA TYR A 144 5.75 0.59 -25.00
C TYR A 144 6.93 -0.19 -25.61
N LEU A 145 7.41 -1.24 -24.94
CA LEU A 145 8.52 -2.07 -25.40
C LEU A 145 8.12 -3.13 -26.43
N ASN A 146 6.81 -3.37 -26.62
CA ASN A 146 6.28 -4.41 -27.50
C ASN A 146 6.93 -5.79 -27.24
N ASN A 147 7.10 -6.13 -25.95
CA ASN A 147 7.79 -7.35 -25.52
C ASN A 147 6.83 -8.45 -25.03
N GLU A 148 5.53 -8.28 -25.23
CA GLU A 148 4.54 -9.32 -24.97
C GLU A 148 4.64 -10.48 -25.98
N ARG A 149 4.66 -11.72 -25.48
CA ARG A 149 4.67 -12.96 -26.25
C ARG A 149 3.75 -13.97 -25.56
N VAL A 150 2.45 -13.71 -25.51
CA VAL A 150 1.47 -14.57 -24.81
C VAL A 150 1.66 -16.06 -25.14
N LYS A 151 1.84 -16.88 -24.10
CA LYS A 151 1.99 -18.35 -24.16
C LYS A 151 1.02 -19.10 -23.28
N PHE A 152 0.39 -18.44 -22.31
CA PHE A 152 -0.62 -19.03 -21.47
C PHE A 152 -1.62 -17.97 -21.00
N THR A 153 -2.79 -18.44 -20.61
CA THR A 153 -3.90 -17.66 -20.09
C THR A 153 -4.22 -18.11 -18.66
N ASN A 154 -5.10 -17.36 -17.99
CA ASN A 154 -5.63 -17.78 -16.70
C ASN A 154 -6.39 -19.12 -16.78
N ASN A 155 -7.06 -19.40 -17.90
CA ASN A 155 -7.79 -20.65 -18.07
C ASN A 155 -6.84 -21.84 -18.14
N ASP A 156 -5.72 -21.73 -18.86
CA ASP A 156 -4.79 -22.85 -18.96
C ASP A 156 -4.15 -23.22 -17.61
N LEU A 157 -3.98 -22.22 -16.73
CA LEU A 157 -3.51 -22.42 -15.36
C LEU A 157 -4.60 -23.01 -14.45
N GLN A 158 -5.87 -22.66 -14.68
CA GLN A 158 -7.01 -23.25 -13.97
C GLN A 158 -7.18 -24.73 -14.33
N GLU A 159 -7.07 -25.10 -15.61
CA GLU A 159 -7.11 -26.50 -16.06
C GLU A 159 -6.07 -27.37 -15.33
N LEU A 160 -4.84 -26.86 -15.14
CA LEU A 160 -3.83 -27.59 -14.37
C LEU A 160 -4.19 -27.75 -12.88
N ARG A 161 -4.88 -26.76 -12.31
CA ARG A 161 -5.35 -26.80 -10.93
C ARG A 161 -6.54 -27.74 -10.72
N GLU A 162 -7.33 -27.98 -11.76
CA GLU A 162 -8.41 -28.97 -11.73
C GLU A 162 -7.87 -30.40 -11.63
N ILE A 163 -6.69 -30.66 -12.21
CA ILE A 163 -6.01 -31.96 -12.12
C ILE A 163 -5.50 -32.20 -10.69
N LYS A 164 -4.88 -31.18 -10.09
CA LYS A 164 -4.30 -31.24 -8.74
C LYS A 164 -4.20 -29.84 -8.16
N ASP A 165 -4.43 -29.70 -6.85
CA ASP A 165 -4.18 -28.43 -6.16
C ASP A 165 -2.68 -28.09 -6.21
N ILE A 166 -2.31 -27.23 -7.15
CA ILE A 166 -0.94 -26.81 -7.39
C ILE A 166 -0.70 -25.36 -6.98
N TYR A 167 0.40 -25.14 -6.27
CA TYR A 167 0.92 -23.81 -6.01
C TYR A 167 1.63 -23.27 -7.26
N LEU A 168 1.33 -22.02 -7.65
CA LEU A 168 1.96 -21.38 -8.81
C LEU A 168 3.01 -20.38 -8.33
N VAL A 169 4.21 -20.47 -8.88
CA VAL A 169 5.31 -19.53 -8.64
C VAL A 169 5.67 -18.85 -9.95
N GLY A 170 5.57 -17.52 -9.98
CA GLY A 170 6.00 -16.72 -11.12
C GLY A 170 7.51 -16.46 -11.09
N ARG A 171 8.24 -16.94 -12.09
CA ARG A 171 9.65 -16.59 -12.32
C ARG A 171 9.71 -15.27 -13.08
N LEU A 172 10.38 -14.29 -12.48
CA LEU A 172 10.64 -12.99 -13.08
C LEU A 172 12.15 -12.78 -13.19
N VAL A 173 12.69 -12.73 -14.40
CA VAL A 173 14.09 -12.38 -14.61
C VAL A 173 14.24 -10.86 -14.55
N VAL A 174 15.22 -10.36 -13.77
CA VAL A 174 15.38 -8.91 -13.55
C VAL A 174 16.51 -8.32 -14.40
N PHE A 175 17.74 -8.79 -14.22
CA PHE A 175 18.93 -8.16 -14.82
C PHE A 175 19.38 -8.75 -16.16
N GLN A 176 19.09 -10.02 -16.42
CA GLN A 176 19.35 -10.62 -17.72
C GLN A 176 18.15 -10.32 -18.62
N ASP A 177 18.10 -9.09 -19.12
CA ASP A 177 17.06 -8.62 -20.02
C ASP A 177 17.71 -7.82 -21.16
N PRO A 178 17.75 -8.35 -22.40
CA PRO A 178 18.34 -7.67 -23.55
C PRO A 178 17.48 -6.52 -24.11
N LEU A 179 16.27 -6.29 -23.60
CA LEU A 179 15.37 -5.23 -24.05
C LEU A 179 15.56 -3.90 -23.31
N PHE A 180 16.44 -3.88 -22.29
CA PHE A 180 16.89 -2.71 -21.53
C PHE A 180 18.42 -2.59 -21.61
#